data_AF-A0A2V9KXH2-F1
#
_entry.id   AF-A0A2V9KXH2-F1
#
_cell.length_a   1.000
_cell.length_b   1.000
_cell.length_c   1.000
_cell.angle_alpha   90.00
_cell.angle_beta   90.00
_cell.angle_gamma   90.00
#
_symmetry.space_group_name_H-M   'P 1'
#
loop_
_entity.id
_entity.type
_entity.pdbx_description
1 polymer ?
#
loop_
_entity_poly.entity_id
_entity_poly.type
_entity_poly.pdbx_seq_one_letter_code
_entity_poly.pdbx_strand_id
1 'polypeptide(L)'
;MLRITVQDSPQSTALKLEGQLRGPWVEETERVWKNCDRPVAVVDLCDVTSVDVQGKDLLAKMYQGGANLVAYTPMMTNIIEVLTRNDKDQESKVQ
;
A
#
# COMPACT_ATOMS: atom_id res chain seq x y z
N MET A 1 -11.44 5.75 -10.96
CA MET A 1 -10.22 6.45 -11.42
C MET A 1 -9.30 6.63 -10.24
N LEU A 2 -7.99 6.56 -10.45
CA LEU A 2 -6.96 6.69 -9.41
C LEU A 2 -5.91 7.70 -9.87
N ARG A 3 -5.44 8.54 -8.94
CA ARG A 3 -4.24 9.36 -9.10
C ARG A 3 -3.13 8.74 -8.25
N ILE A 4 -1.94 8.58 -8.84
CA ILE A 4 -0.74 8.07 -8.19
C ILE A 4 0.29 9.19 -8.22
N THR A 5 0.75 9.62 -7.04
CA THR A 5 1.79 10.64 -6.91
C THR A 5 3.03 10.02 -6.27
N VAL A 6 4.17 10.10 -6.95
CA VAL A 6 5.46 9.67 -6.46
C VAL A 6 6.16 10.87 -5.84
N GLN A 7 6.55 10.76 -4.57
CA GLN A 7 7.28 11.78 -3.83
C GLN A 7 8.64 11.21 -3.43
N ASP A 8 9.67 11.59 -4.17
CA ASP A 8 11.02 11.12 -3.90
C ASP A 8 11.73 11.99 -2.87
N SER A 9 12.43 11.33 -1.97
CA SER A 9 13.39 11.94 -1.05
C SER A 9 14.78 11.31 -1.26
N PRO A 10 15.86 11.90 -0.72
CA PRO A 10 17.21 11.34 -0.87
C PRO A 10 17.39 9.92 -0.30
N GLN A 11 16.48 9.43 0.53
CA GLN A 11 16.61 8.13 1.20
C GLN A 11 15.51 7.14 0.82
N SER A 12 14.31 7.62 0.49
CA SER A 12 13.15 6.78 0.20
C SER A 12 12.13 7.49 -0.68
N THR A 13 11.16 6.72 -1.17
CA THR A 13 10.01 7.24 -1.91
C THR A 13 8.74 7.11 -1.06
N ALA A 14 7.84 8.07 -1.19
CA ALA A 14 6.46 7.96 -0.71
C ALA A 14 5.51 7.90 -1.91
N LEU A 15 4.54 6.97 -1.86
CA LEU A 15 3.47 6.87 -2.85
C LEU A 15 2.19 7.39 -2.24
N LYS A 16 1.60 8.43 -2.83
CA LYS A 16 0.27 8.91 -2.46
C LYS A 16 -0.76 8.42 -3.48
N LEU A 17 -1.77 7.71 -3.00
CA LEU A 17 -2.87 7.17 -3.80
C LEU A 17 -4.16 7.92 -3.49
N GLU A 18 -4.86 8.37 -4.54
CA GLU A 18 -6.07 9.17 -4.39
C GLU A 18 -7.16 8.67 -5.35
N GLY A 19 -8.32 8.30 -4.83
CA GLY A 19 -9.41 7.71 -5.62
C GLY A 19 -9.58 6.20 -5.40
N GLN A 20 -9.80 5.42 -6.47
CA GLN A 20 -10.22 4.01 -6.37
C GLN A 20 -9.10 3.04 -6.79
N LEU A 21 -8.53 2.30 -5.84
CA LEU A 21 -7.51 1.27 -6.09
C LEU A 21 -8.19 -0.05 -6.47
N ARG A 22 -8.64 -0.13 -7.72
CA ARG A 22 -9.42 -1.27 -8.24
C ARG A 22 -9.11 -1.55 -9.71
N GLY A 23 -9.27 -2.81 -10.10
CA GLY A 23 -9.07 -3.27 -11.48
C GLY A 23 -7.74 -2.81 -12.07
N PRO A 24 -7.72 -2.14 -13.24
CA PRO A 24 -6.48 -1.78 -13.94
C PRO A 24 -5.57 -0.83 -13.14
N TRP A 25 -6.12 -0.11 -12.16
CA TRP A 25 -5.32 0.79 -11.32
C TRP A 25 -4.45 0.04 -10.31
N VAL A 26 -4.76 -1.23 -10.02
CA VAL A 26 -3.91 -2.09 -9.19
C VAL A 26 -2.62 -2.40 -9.95
N GLU A 27 -2.72 -2.85 -11.20
CA GLU A 27 -1.56 -3.15 -12.05
C GLU A 27 -0.68 -1.92 -12.27
N GLU A 28 -1.29 -0.77 -12.54
CA GLU A 28 -0.53 0.47 -12.74
C GLU A 28 0.17 0.92 -11.44
N THR A 29 -0.48 0.79 -10.29
CA THR A 29 0.15 1.11 -8.99
C THR A 29 1.32 0.17 -8.70
N GLU A 30 1.17 -1.13 -8.99
CA GLU A 30 2.25 -2.11 -8.84
C GLU A 30 3.43 -1.78 -9.77
N ARG A 31 3.15 -1.38 -11.01
CA ARG A 31 4.17 -0.95 -11.96
C ARG A 31 4.92 0.28 -11.48
N VAL A 32 4.22 1.31 -11.01
CA VAL A 32 4.86 2.52 -10.46
C VAL A 32 5.73 2.16 -9.26
N TRP A 33 5.22 1.36 -8.33
CA TRP A 33 5.96 0.91 -7.15
C TRP A 33 7.26 0.18 -7.51
N LYS A 34 7.21 -0.79 -8.44
CA LYS A 34 8.38 -1.56 -8.86
C LYS A 34 9.42 -0.75 -9.64
N ASN A 35 9.03 0.38 -10.22
CA ASN A 35 9.92 1.27 -10.97
C ASN A 35 10.44 2.45 -10.14
N CYS A 36 10.14 2.53 -8.84
CA CYS A 36 10.75 3.53 -7.98
C CYS A 36 12.24 3.22 -7.81
N ASP A 37 13.10 4.21 -8.05
CA ASP A 37 14.56 4.08 -7.92
C ASP A 37 15.01 3.84 -6.46
N ARG A 38 14.14 4.17 -5.51
CA ARG A 38 14.36 4.05 -4.07
C ARG A 38 13.29 3.18 -3.43
N PRO A 39 13.58 2.57 -2.27
CA PRO A 39 12.57 1.82 -1.54
C PRO A 39 11.40 2.74 -1.18
N VAL A 40 10.18 2.26 -1.46
CA VAL A 40 8.96 2.93 -1.03
C VAL A 40 8.78 2.69 0.46
N ALA A 41 8.99 3.73 1.25
CA ALA A 41 8.88 3.66 2.70
C ALA A 41 7.46 3.92 3.21
N VAL A 42 6.66 4.67 2.45
CA VAL A 42 5.30 5.06 2.84
C VAL A 42 4.34 4.94 1.67
N VAL A 43 3.17 4.36 1.94
CA VAL A 43 2.01 4.41 1.05
C VAL A 43 0.89 5.16 1.76
N ASP A 44 0.59 6.36 1.27
CA ASP A 44 -0.50 7.19 1.77
C ASP A 44 -1.81 6.82 1.06
N LEU A 45 -2.76 6.32 1.85
CA LEU A 45 -4.09 5.88 1.44
C LEU A 45 -5.21 6.81 1.93
N CYS A 46 -4.87 7.99 2.45
CA CYS A 46 -5.84 8.87 3.12
C CYS A 46 -6.96 9.35 2.18
N ASP A 47 -6.64 9.54 0.91
CA ASP A 47 -7.58 9.97 -0.13
C ASP A 47 -8.06 8.80 -1.01
N VAL A 48 -7.79 7.55 -0.62
CA VAL A 48 -8.36 6.38 -1.29
C VAL A 48 -9.80 6.18 -0.80
N THR A 49 -10.71 6.01 -1.74
CA THR A 49 -12.16 5.89 -1.47
C THR A 49 -12.66 4.46 -1.58
N SER A 50 -11.94 3.58 -2.27
CA SER A 50 -12.27 2.15 -2.33
C SER A 50 -11.10 1.29 -2.77
N VAL A 51 -11.07 0.04 -2.29
CA VAL A 51 -10.10 -1.00 -2.68
C VAL A 51 -10.87 -2.29 -2.97
N ASP A 52 -10.49 -3.04 -4.01
CA ASP A 52 -11.03 -4.38 -4.30
C ASP A 52 -10.10 -5.47 -3.75
N VAL A 53 -10.35 -6.74 -4.06
CA VAL A 53 -9.53 -7.85 -3.55
C VAL A 53 -8.08 -7.72 -4.04
N GLN A 54 -7.88 -7.47 -5.33
CA GLN A 54 -6.55 -7.34 -5.92
C GLN A 54 -5.78 -6.14 -5.35
N GLY A 55 -6.47 -5.03 -5.10
CA GLY A 55 -5.88 -3.86 -4.45
C GLY A 55 -5.43 -4.17 -3.02
N LYS A 56 -6.16 -4.98 -2.26
CA LYS A 56 -5.73 -5.43 -0.92
C LYS A 56 -4.48 -6.30 -1.00
N ASP A 57 -4.43 -7.22 -1.95
CA ASP A 57 -3.25 -8.08 -2.17
C ASP A 57 -2.02 -7.26 -2.55
N LEU A 58 -2.18 -6.22 -3.36
CA LEU A 58 -1.10 -5.28 -3.66
C LEU A 58 -0.62 -4.54 -2.41
N LEU A 59 -1.54 -3.98 -1.60
CA LEU A 59 -1.17 -3.31 -0.35
C LEU A 59 -0.45 -4.25 0.62
N ALA A 60 -0.86 -5.51 0.68
CA ALA A 60 -0.17 -6.55 1.47
C ALA A 60 1.28 -6.74 1.00
N LYS A 61 1.50 -6.87 -0.32
CA LYS A 61 2.85 -6.99 -0.90
C LYS A 61 3.70 -5.76 -0.61
N MET A 62 3.12 -4.56 -0.71
CA MET A 62 3.82 -3.31 -0.40
C MET A 62 4.25 -3.26 1.06
N TYR A 63 3.37 -3.67 1.98
CA TYR A 63 3.66 -3.77 3.40
C TYR A 63 4.78 -4.79 3.69
N GLN A 64 4.70 -5.99 3.11
CA GLN A 64 5.75 -7.01 3.19
C GLN A 64 7.08 -6.56 2.58
N GLY A 65 7.03 -5.66 1.60
CA GLY A 65 8.20 -4.98 1.03
C GLY A 65 8.81 -3.90 1.93
N GLY A 66 8.27 -3.69 3.13
CA GLY A 66 8.75 -2.73 4.12
C GLY A 66 8.08 -1.35 4.07
N ALA A 67 7.04 -1.17 3.24
CA ALA A 67 6.32 0.09 3.17
C ALA A 67 5.35 0.23 4.34
N ASN A 68 5.36 1.37 5.02
CA ASN A 68 4.34 1.69 6.00
C ASN A 68 3.06 2.18 5.31
N LEU A 69 1.92 1.55 5.61
CA LEU A 69 0.62 1.97 5.08
C LEU A 69 -0.01 3.00 6.03
N VAL A 70 -0.38 4.17 5.51
CA VAL A 70 -0.98 5.25 6.30
C VAL A 70 -2.38 5.56 5.80
N ALA A 71 -3.36 5.64 6.70
CA ALA A 71 -4.69 6.11 6.38
C ALA A 71 -5.39 6.73 7.59
N TYR A 72 -6.25 7.73 7.33
CA TYR A 72 -7.10 8.36 8.35
C TYR A 72 -8.59 8.02 8.22
N THR A 73 -8.99 7.33 7.14
CA THR A 73 -10.39 6.94 6.95
C THR A 73 -10.66 5.59 7.62
N PRO A 74 -11.77 5.42 8.37
CA PRO A 74 -12.06 4.17 9.09
C PRO A 74 -12.01 2.91 8.22
N MET A 75 -12.43 3.02 6.95
CA MET A 75 -12.37 1.93 5.98
C MET A 75 -10.93 1.50 5.69
N MET A 76 -10.03 2.44 5.42
CA MET A 76 -8.63 2.13 5.11
C MET A 76 -7.85 1.74 6.35
N THR A 77 -8.13 2.35 7.50
CA THR A 77 -7.57 1.93 8.79
C THR A 77 -7.92 0.47 9.10
N ASN A 78 -9.16 0.03 8.85
CA ASN A 78 -9.53 -1.37 9.02
C ASN A 78 -8.75 -2.32 8.08
N ILE A 79 -8.54 -1.91 6.82
CA ILE A 79 -7.72 -2.68 5.87
C ILE A 79 -6.28 -2.79 6.38
N ILE A 80 -5.68 -1.69 6.85
CA ILE A 80 -4.32 -1.67 7.41
C ILE A 80 -4.24 -2.60 8.63
N GLU A 81 -5.22 -2.56 9.54
CA GLU A 81 -5.25 -3.45 10.71
C GLU A 81 -5.28 -4.93 10.31
N VAL A 82 -6.09 -5.31 9.31
CA VAL A 82 -6.13 -6.69 8.82
C VAL A 82 -4.80 -7.10 8.19
N LEU A 83 -4.19 -6.24 7.38
CA LEU A 83 -2.92 -6.53 6.72
C LEU A 83 -1.77 -6.66 7.72
N THR A 84 -1.72 -5.79 8.73
CA THR A 84 -0.69 -5.78 9.78
C THR A 84 -0.85 -6.92 10.79
N ARG A 85 -2.08 -7.39 11.07
CA ARG A 85 -2.32 -8.54 11.95
C ARG A 85 -1.86 -9.86 11.32
N ASN A 86 -2.13 -10.06 10.02
CA ASN A 86 -1.75 -11.29 9.30
C ASN A 86 -0.23 -11.50 9.22
N ASP A 87 0.58 -10.45 9.40
CA ASP A 87 2.04 -10.54 9.47
C ASP A 87 2.52 -11.14 10.81
N LYS A 88 1.87 -10.75 11.92
CA LYS A 88 2.22 -11.24 13.28
C LYS A 88 1.87 -12.70 13.53
N ASP A 89 0.90 -13.24 12.80
CA ASP A 89 0.50 -14.65 12.92
C ASP A 89 1.46 -15.62 12.19
N GLN A 90 2.31 -15.13 11.28
CA GLN A 90 3.31 -15.94 10.58
C GLN A 90 4.58 -16.17 11.42
N GLU A 91 4.93 -15.24 12.32
CA GLU A 91 6.10 -15.37 13.23
C GLU A 91 5.87 -16.36 14.38
N SER A 92 4.61 -16.68 14.72
CA SER A 92 4.29 -17.57 15.85
C SER A 92 4.29 -19.08 15.52
N LYS A 93 4.60 -19.46 14.27
CA LYS A 93 4.63 -20.87 13.82
C LYS A 93 6.01 -21.44 13.56
N VAL A 94 7.07 -20.69 13.86
CA VAL A 94 8.46 -21.15 13.81
C VAL A 94 9.04 -21.14 15.23
N GLN A 95 8.51 -22.01 16.09
CA GLN A 95 9.19 -22.39 17.33
C GLN A 95 8.89 -23.84 17.69
#